data_AF-A0AAD5M7A8-F1
#
_entry.id   AF-A0AAD5M7A8-F1
#
_cell.length_a   1.000
_cell.length_b   1.000
_cell.length_c   1.000
_cell.angle_alpha   90.00
_cell.angle_beta   90.00
_cell.angle_gamma   90.00
#
_symmetry.space_group_name_H-M   'P 1'
#
loop_
_entity.id
_entity.type
_entity.pdbx_description
1 polymer ?
#
loop_
_entity_poly.entity_id
_entity_poly.type
_entity_poly.pdbx_seq_one_letter_code
_entity_poly.pdbx_strand_id
1 'polypeptide(L)'
;MRDSLLARVAEKRPLLKKREIVTAFGKIQPILNIHERICERLEGVIEQWDGDASSASEIWTEAFDDLLRVYPSYCNHCDLAVETIKAACAHSAKLRMFIEDHERSKEFKRQRTVDIMVTPVQRLPSVKLLLESLKKKTRVQREKDQIGEAIEAIDKVLSDECSTPLVLDVDERVNRVACATEGDCENKPKPGPSKELPLRALLNRSAMDLRNERMQD
;
A
#
# COMPACT_ATOMS: atom_id res chain seq x y z
N MET A 1 22.26 3.56 -0.75
CA MET A 1 21.46 3.18 -1.94
C MET A 1 20.80 4.44 -2.46
N ARG A 2 21.10 4.88 -3.69
CA ARG A 2 20.49 6.10 -4.27
C ARG A 2 19.16 5.72 -4.92
N ASP A 3 18.16 6.58 -4.74
CA ASP A 3 16.75 6.42 -5.08
C ASP A 3 16.43 5.77 -6.44
N SER A 4 15.99 4.51 -6.41
CA SER A 4 15.54 3.77 -7.60
C SER A 4 14.28 4.39 -8.24
N LEU A 5 13.33 4.87 -7.43
CA LEU A 5 12.09 5.45 -7.93
C LEU A 5 12.27 6.89 -8.45
N LEU A 6 13.06 7.72 -7.77
CA LEU A 6 13.35 9.07 -8.26
C LEU A 6 14.19 9.04 -9.55
N ALA A 7 15.14 8.10 -9.66
CA ALA A 7 15.92 7.92 -10.88
C ALA A 7 15.04 7.54 -12.08
N ARG A 8 14.10 6.59 -11.90
CA ARG A 8 13.17 6.16 -12.95
C ARG A 8 12.26 7.29 -13.44
N VAL A 9 11.77 8.14 -12.54
CA VAL A 9 10.94 9.31 -12.90
C VAL A 9 11.78 10.39 -13.59
N ALA A 10 13.05 10.55 -13.22
CA ALA A 10 13.95 11.54 -13.81
C ALA A 10 14.51 11.15 -15.20
N GLU A 11 14.68 9.85 -15.48
CA GLU A 11 15.29 9.36 -16.72
C GLU A 11 14.35 9.39 -17.94
N LYS A 12 13.03 9.27 -17.77
CA LYS A 12 12.06 9.30 -18.87
C LYS A 12 11.39 10.68 -18.98
N ARG A 13 11.96 11.58 -19.81
CA ARG A 13 11.40 12.90 -20.21
C ARG A 13 10.59 13.57 -19.08
N PRO A 14 11.25 14.15 -18.07
CA PRO A 14 10.57 14.58 -16.85
C PRO A 14 9.48 15.62 -17.17
N LEU A 15 8.21 15.20 -17.03
CA LEU A 15 7.04 16.07 -17.13
C LEU A 15 6.87 16.94 -15.88
N LEU A 16 7.63 16.60 -14.83
CA LEU A 16 7.73 17.28 -13.54
C LEU A 16 9.15 17.80 -13.36
N LYS A 17 9.29 18.96 -12.70
CA LYS A 17 10.60 19.47 -12.29
C LYS A 17 11.20 18.57 -11.22
N LYS A 18 12.54 18.51 -11.15
CA LYS A 18 13.26 17.71 -10.13
C LYS A 18 12.75 17.94 -8.70
N ARG A 19 12.45 19.20 -8.34
CA ARG A 19 11.88 19.56 -7.03
C ARG A 19 10.50 18.92 -6.83
N GLU A 20 9.62 19.00 -7.83
CA GLU A 20 8.27 18.43 -7.78
C GLU A 20 8.31 16.91 -7.67
N ILE A 21 9.27 16.24 -8.33
CA ILE A 21 9.48 14.79 -8.21
C ILE A 21 9.88 14.40 -6.78
N VAL A 22 10.86 15.10 -6.20
CA VAL A 22 11.30 14.84 -4.83
C VAL A 22 10.17 15.11 -3.84
N THR A 23 9.40 16.19 -4.03
CA THR A 23 8.26 16.50 -3.18
C THR A 23 7.11 15.50 -3.37
N ALA A 24 6.79 15.05 -4.57
CA ALA A 24 5.69 14.10 -4.75
C ALA A 24 6.03 12.68 -4.30
N PHE A 25 7.27 12.23 -4.51
CA PHE A 25 7.63 10.81 -4.39
C PHE A 25 8.77 10.53 -3.41
N GLY A 26 9.42 11.54 -2.82
CA GLY A 26 10.60 11.33 -1.98
C GLY A 26 10.36 10.54 -0.69
N LYS A 27 9.10 10.49 -0.21
CA LYS A 27 8.73 9.80 1.03
C LYS A 27 8.03 8.45 0.80
N ILE A 28 7.68 8.10 -0.43
CA ILE A 28 6.98 6.84 -0.72
C ILE A 28 7.90 5.62 -0.68
N GLN A 29 9.18 5.78 -1.02
CA GLN A 29 10.10 4.64 -1.15
C GLN A 29 10.27 3.84 0.15
N PRO A 30 10.46 4.45 1.34
CA PRO A 30 10.53 3.70 2.59
C PRO A 30 9.24 2.92 2.90
N ILE A 31 8.08 3.50 2.57
CA ILE A 31 6.78 2.83 2.72
C ILE A 31 6.72 1.60 1.81
N LEU A 32 7.10 1.73 0.53
CA LEU A 32 7.10 0.61 -0.42
C LEU A 32 7.98 -0.53 0.07
N ASN A 33 9.21 -0.23 0.49
CA ASN A 33 10.15 -1.27 0.92
C ASN A 33 9.63 -2.09 2.10
N ILE A 34 8.97 -1.47 3.08
CA ILE A 34 8.41 -2.18 4.24
C ILE A 34 7.21 -3.01 3.83
N HIS A 35 6.31 -2.47 3.01
CA HIS A 35 5.14 -3.22 2.54
C HIS A 35 5.50 -4.37 1.59
N GLU A 36 6.54 -4.24 0.78
CA GLU A 36 7.08 -5.34 -0.03
C GLU A 36 7.56 -6.50 0.86
N ARG A 37 8.36 -6.21 1.89
CA ARG A 37 8.79 -7.21 2.88
C ARG A 37 7.62 -7.88 3.61
N ILE A 38 6.61 -7.10 4.02
CA ILE A 38 5.39 -7.63 4.65
C ILE A 38 4.66 -8.56 3.68
N CYS A 39 4.49 -8.15 2.42
CA CYS A 39 3.80 -8.96 1.41
C CYS A 39 4.53 -10.28 1.14
N GLU A 40 5.85 -10.26 0.97
CA GLU A 40 6.66 -11.48 0.76
C GLU A 40 6.49 -12.47 1.91
N ARG A 41 6.48 -11.99 3.15
CA ARG A 41 6.27 -12.85 4.33
C ARG A 41 4.84 -13.40 4.40
N LEU A 42 3.84 -12.57 4.10
CA LEU A 42 2.44 -13.01 4.07
C LEU A 42 2.21 -14.04 2.96
N GLU A 43 2.84 -13.87 1.79
CA GLU A 43 2.80 -14.87 0.71
C GLU A 43 3.34 -16.22 1.21
N GLY A 44 4.47 -16.23 1.92
CA GLY A 44 5.02 -17.45 2.53
C GLY A 44 4.09 -18.12 3.55
N VAL A 45 3.42 -17.34 4.41
CA VAL A 45 2.44 -17.87 5.37
C VAL A 45 1.22 -18.46 4.66
N ILE A 46 0.77 -17.86 3.56
CA ILE A 46 -0.37 -18.36 2.77
C ILE A 46 0.00 -19.67 2.05
N GLU A 47 1.21 -19.76 1.50
CA GLU A 47 1.68 -20.98 0.82
C GLU A 47 1.83 -22.17 1.77
N GLN A 48 2.23 -21.90 3.01
CA GLN A 48 2.44 -22.91 4.05
C GLN A 48 1.33 -22.89 5.10
N TRP A 49 0.12 -22.48 4.71
CA TRP A 49 -0.98 -22.29 5.65
C TRP A 49 -1.37 -23.59 6.34
N ASP A 50 -1.16 -23.63 7.65
CA ASP A 50 -1.44 -24.77 8.54
C ASP A 50 -2.75 -24.59 9.34
N GLY A 51 -3.43 -23.45 9.17
CA GLY A 51 -4.62 -23.10 9.93
C GLY A 51 -4.36 -22.22 11.15
N ASP A 52 -3.10 -21.94 11.48
CA ASP A 52 -2.68 -21.09 12.61
C ASP A 52 -2.56 -19.62 12.17
N ALA A 53 -3.36 -18.76 12.80
CA ALA A 53 -3.36 -17.33 12.53
C ALA A 53 -2.16 -16.58 13.13
N SER A 54 -1.41 -17.19 14.04
CA SER A 54 -0.31 -16.57 14.76
C SER A 54 0.82 -16.12 13.85
N SER A 55 1.19 -16.96 12.88
CA SER A 55 2.23 -16.64 11.88
C SER A 55 1.87 -15.40 11.06
N ALA A 56 0.58 -15.17 10.80
CA ALA A 56 0.12 -13.98 10.08
C ALA A 56 0.14 -12.72 10.97
N SER A 57 -0.15 -12.84 12.27
CA SER A 57 -0.06 -11.71 13.21
C SER A 57 1.37 -11.32 13.56
N GLU A 58 2.27 -12.29 13.67
CA GLU A 58 3.68 -12.06 14.04
C GLU A 58 4.41 -11.14 13.05
N ILE A 59 4.09 -11.25 11.76
CA ILE A 59 4.63 -10.37 10.71
C ILE A 59 4.38 -8.89 11.01
N TRP A 60 3.21 -8.55 11.57
CA TRP A 60 2.86 -7.17 11.90
C TRP A 60 3.57 -6.69 13.16
N THR A 61 3.69 -7.54 14.18
CA THR A 61 4.45 -7.24 15.40
C THR A 61 5.92 -7.00 15.07
N GLU A 62 6.53 -7.83 14.23
CA GLU A 62 7.92 -7.65 13.80
C GLU A 62 8.13 -6.42 12.91
N ALA A 63 7.13 -6.05 12.11
CA ALA A 63 7.21 -4.85 11.27
C ALA A 63 6.98 -3.55 12.04
N PHE A 64 6.56 -3.61 13.32
CA PHE A 64 6.13 -2.46 14.11
C PHE A 64 7.16 -1.33 14.14
N ASP A 65 8.40 -1.62 14.53
CA ASP A 65 9.45 -0.58 14.67
C ASP A 65 9.74 0.11 13.34
N ASP A 66 9.74 -0.66 12.25
CA ASP A 66 9.93 -0.14 10.90
C ASP A 66 8.75 0.74 10.47
N LEU A 67 7.51 0.30 10.75
CA LEU A 67 6.29 1.07 10.47
C LEU A 67 6.29 2.38 11.25
N LEU A 68 6.52 2.33 12.56
CA LEU A 68 6.59 3.50 13.44
C LEU A 68 7.64 4.51 12.97
N ARG A 69 8.76 4.03 12.43
CA ARG A 69 9.84 4.90 11.92
C ARG A 69 9.50 5.60 10.61
N VAL A 70 8.75 4.97 9.69
CA VAL A 70 8.54 5.52 8.33
C VAL A 70 7.22 6.23 8.14
N TYR A 71 6.16 5.78 8.82
CA TYR A 71 4.81 6.29 8.66
C TYR A 71 4.67 7.78 9.01
N PRO A 72 5.22 8.30 10.13
CA PRO A 72 5.10 9.73 10.44
C PRO A 72 5.60 10.64 9.33
N SER A 73 6.79 10.33 8.81
CA SER A 73 7.38 11.15 7.74
C SER A 73 6.56 11.09 6.45
N TYR A 74 5.81 10.02 6.19
CA TYR A 74 4.93 9.92 5.04
C TYR A 74 3.60 10.66 5.29
N CYS A 75 2.94 10.39 6.42
CA CYS A 75 1.69 11.04 6.83
C CYS A 75 1.82 12.55 6.74
N ASN A 76 2.83 13.12 7.43
CA ASN A 76 3.07 14.56 7.48
C ASN A 76 3.37 15.21 6.12
N HIS A 77 3.72 14.39 5.11
CA HIS A 77 4.15 14.86 3.80
C HIS A 77 3.14 14.55 2.68
N CYS A 78 2.19 13.65 2.93
CA CYS A 78 1.27 13.14 1.91
C CYS A 78 0.40 14.27 1.31
N ASP A 79 -0.13 15.17 2.14
CA ASP A 79 -0.91 16.32 1.68
C ASP A 79 -0.12 17.20 0.71
N LEU A 80 1.12 17.54 1.08
CA LEU A 80 2.01 18.34 0.25
C LEU A 80 2.35 17.63 -1.07
N ALA A 81 2.57 16.32 -1.02
CA ALA A 81 2.82 15.51 -2.21
C ALA A 81 1.63 15.52 -3.18
N VAL A 82 0.42 15.34 -2.66
CA VAL A 82 -0.83 15.38 -3.43
C VAL A 82 -1.06 16.76 -4.05
N GLU A 83 -0.91 17.83 -3.28
CA GLU A 83 -1.08 19.20 -3.79
C GLU A 83 -0.04 19.56 -4.84
N THR A 84 1.20 19.08 -4.69
CA THR A 84 2.25 19.27 -5.69
C THR A 84 1.87 18.64 -7.04
N ILE A 85 1.32 17.43 -7.04
CA ILE A 85 0.86 16.78 -8.28
C ILE A 85 -0.32 17.53 -8.90
N LYS A 86 -1.31 17.94 -8.08
CA LYS A 86 -2.46 18.72 -8.57
C LYS A 86 -2.03 20.03 -9.21
N ALA A 87 -1.16 20.79 -8.54
CA ALA A 87 -0.63 22.05 -9.06
C ALA A 87 0.15 21.85 -10.36
N ALA A 88 1.00 20.82 -10.43
CA ALA A 88 1.74 20.51 -11.64
C ALA A 88 0.81 20.14 -12.82
N CYS A 89 -0.27 19.39 -12.58
CA CYS A 89 -1.29 19.09 -13.58
C CYS A 89 -2.04 20.34 -14.07
N ALA A 90 -2.29 21.30 -13.17
CA ALA A 90 -2.94 22.57 -13.52
C ALA A 90 -2.04 23.43 -14.43
N HIS A 91 -0.72 23.39 -14.23
CA HIS A 91 0.26 24.16 -15.00
C HIS A 91 0.71 23.48 -16.30
N SER A 92 0.50 22.17 -16.45
CA SER A 92 0.96 21.40 -17.62
C SER A 92 -0.14 20.46 -18.13
N ALA A 93 -0.79 20.87 -19.22
CA ALA A 93 -1.79 20.03 -19.91
C ALA A 93 -1.19 18.69 -20.35
N LYS A 94 0.10 18.67 -20.71
CA LYS A 94 0.82 17.44 -21.10
C LYS A 94 0.95 16.47 -19.92
N LEU A 95 1.27 16.97 -18.73
CA LEU A 95 1.34 16.15 -17.52
C LEU A 95 -0.05 15.65 -17.11
N ARG A 96 -1.06 16.52 -17.17
CA ARG A 96 -2.44 16.14 -16.88
C ARG A 96 -2.91 15.00 -17.78
N MET A 97 -2.74 15.13 -19.09
CA MET A 97 -3.10 14.07 -20.04
C MET A 97 -2.34 12.77 -19.77
N PHE A 98 -1.03 12.87 -19.49
CA PHE A 98 -0.23 11.70 -19.12
C PHE A 98 -0.80 10.97 -17.91
N ILE A 99 -1.17 11.70 -16.85
CA ILE A 99 -1.79 11.11 -15.66
C ILE A 99 -3.17 10.51 -15.98
N GLU A 100 -4.03 11.25 -16.69
CA GLU A 100 -5.38 10.78 -17.05
C GLU A 100 -5.36 9.52 -17.93
N ASP A 101 -4.42 9.42 -18.88
CA ASP A 101 -4.24 8.24 -19.73
C ASP A 101 -3.85 7.02 -18.89
N HIS A 102 -2.97 7.22 -17.91
CA HIS A 102 -2.58 6.16 -16.97
C HIS A 102 -3.71 5.78 -16.02
N GLU A 103 -4.51 6.73 -15.53
CA GLU A 103 -5.68 6.45 -14.68
C GLU A 103 -6.77 5.64 -15.41
N ARG A 104 -6.87 5.78 -16.73
CA ARG A 104 -7.76 4.97 -17.59
C ARG A 104 -7.22 3.56 -17.85
N SER A 105 -5.94 3.31 -17.58
CA SER A 105 -5.35 1.98 -17.76
C SER A 105 -5.94 0.96 -16.79
N LYS A 106 -5.92 -0.32 -17.19
CA LYS A 106 -6.36 -1.42 -16.33
C LYS A 106 -5.50 -1.56 -15.07
N GLU A 107 -4.25 -1.12 -15.12
CA GLU A 107 -3.27 -1.21 -14.03
C GLU A 107 -3.65 -0.30 -12.85
N PHE A 108 -4.22 0.87 -13.13
CA PHE A 108 -4.73 1.81 -12.13
C PHE A 108 -6.04 1.38 -11.49
N LYS A 109 -6.68 0.30 -11.97
CA LYS A 109 -7.94 -0.25 -11.42
C LYS A 109 -9.03 0.81 -11.23
N ARG A 110 -9.10 1.81 -12.12
CA ARG A 110 -10.02 2.97 -12.05
C ARG A 110 -9.83 3.88 -10.83
N GLN A 111 -8.67 3.83 -10.19
CA GLN A 111 -8.29 4.74 -9.12
C GLN A 111 -7.57 5.95 -9.70
N ARG A 112 -7.74 7.12 -9.10
CA ARG A 112 -6.92 8.29 -9.46
C ARG A 112 -5.57 8.21 -8.76
N THR A 113 -4.58 8.85 -9.34
CA THR A 113 -3.21 8.94 -8.80
C THR A 113 -3.20 9.48 -7.38
N VAL A 114 -3.99 10.53 -7.12
CA VAL A 114 -4.12 11.11 -5.78
C VAL A 114 -4.73 10.12 -4.78
N ASP A 115 -5.67 9.27 -5.21
CA ASP A 115 -6.30 8.28 -4.34
C ASP A 115 -5.30 7.15 -3.99
N ILE A 116 -4.43 6.80 -4.93
CA ILE A 116 -3.34 5.84 -4.70
C ILE A 116 -2.32 6.42 -3.72
N MET A 117 -1.97 7.71 -3.84
CA MET A 117 -1.02 8.36 -2.92
C MET A 117 -1.55 8.42 -1.49
N VAL A 118 -2.86 8.52 -1.29
CA VAL A 118 -3.47 8.50 0.06
C VAL A 118 -3.57 7.09 0.63
N THR A 119 -3.53 6.04 -0.21
CA THR A 119 -3.74 4.64 0.20
C THR A 119 -2.87 4.18 1.39
N PRO A 120 -1.56 4.50 1.50
CA PRO A 120 -0.75 4.09 2.65
C PRO A 120 -1.28 4.58 3.99
N VAL A 121 -1.82 5.80 4.04
CA VAL A 121 -2.43 6.41 5.23
C VAL A 121 -3.67 5.61 5.65
N GLN A 122 -4.42 5.08 4.68
CA GLN A 122 -5.65 4.29 4.91
C GLN A 122 -5.39 2.80 5.14
N ARG A 123 -4.16 2.34 4.88
CA ARG A 123 -3.82 0.91 4.87
C ARG A 123 -3.80 0.33 6.28
N LEU A 124 -3.16 1.01 7.23
CA LEU A 124 -3.03 0.52 8.60
C LEU A 124 -4.37 0.41 9.34
N PRO A 125 -5.30 1.37 9.24
CA PRO A 125 -6.65 1.20 9.81
C PRO A 125 -7.38 -0.01 9.22
N SER A 126 -7.24 -0.23 7.92
CA SER A 126 -7.84 -1.40 7.26
C SER A 126 -7.23 -2.72 7.77
N VAL A 127 -5.92 -2.76 8.00
CA VAL A 127 -5.22 -3.92 8.57
C VAL A 127 -5.68 -4.20 9.99
N LYS A 128 -5.84 -3.16 10.82
CA LYS A 128 -6.37 -3.28 12.18
C LYS A 128 -7.73 -4.00 12.19
N LEU A 129 -8.68 -3.57 11.34
CA LEU A 129 -9.99 -4.22 11.26
C LEU A 129 -9.91 -5.69 10.78
N LEU A 130 -8.99 -5.99 9.86
CA LEU A 130 -8.76 -7.38 9.42
C LEU A 130 -8.24 -8.25 10.57
N LEU A 131 -7.28 -7.75 11.36
CA LEU A 131 -6.75 -8.45 12.53
C LEU A 131 -7.82 -8.61 13.62
N GLU A 132 -8.67 -7.61 13.85
CA GLU A 132 -9.80 -7.72 14.77
C GLU A 132 -10.81 -8.80 14.33
N SER A 133 -11.13 -8.85 13.03
CA SER A 133 -11.99 -9.89 12.46
C SER A 133 -11.35 -11.28 12.59
N LEU A 134 -10.04 -11.38 12.39
CA LEU A 134 -9.27 -12.62 12.58
C LEU A 134 -9.30 -13.08 14.03
N LYS A 135 -9.08 -12.17 14.99
CA LYS A 135 -9.16 -12.45 16.43
C LYS A 135 -10.54 -12.97 16.85
N LYS A 136 -11.62 -12.40 16.30
CA LYS A 136 -13.01 -12.84 16.56
C LYS A 136 -13.27 -14.28 16.08
N LYS A 137 -12.67 -14.67 14.96
CA LYS A 137 -12.85 -16.01 14.34
C LYS A 137 -11.93 -17.09 14.92
N THR A 138 -10.85 -16.67 15.56
CA THR A 138 -9.88 -17.57 16.21
C THR A 138 -10.48 -18.18 17.47
N ARG A 139 -10.25 -19.46 17.73
CA ARG A 139 -10.78 -20.16 18.92
C ARG A 139 -9.76 -20.31 20.04
N VAL A 140 -8.49 -20.48 19.68
CA VAL A 140 -7.39 -20.72 20.61
C VAL A 140 -6.98 -19.41 21.28
N GLN A 141 -6.92 -19.40 22.61
CA GLN A 141 -6.65 -18.17 23.38
C GLN A 141 -5.24 -17.63 23.10
N ARG A 142 -4.24 -18.51 23.02
CA ARG A 142 -2.85 -18.13 22.70
C ARG A 142 -2.76 -17.36 21.38
N GLU A 143 -3.41 -17.84 20.32
CA GLU A 143 -3.46 -17.17 19.02
C GLU A 143 -4.18 -15.81 19.12
N LYS A 144 -5.27 -15.72 19.90
CA LYS A 144 -5.98 -14.45 20.14
C LYS A 144 -5.11 -13.42 20.84
N ASP A 145 -4.24 -13.84 21.75
CA ASP A 145 -3.33 -12.96 22.48
C ASP A 145 -2.27 -12.42 21.51
N GLN A 146 -1.67 -13.29 20.67
CA GLN A 146 -0.71 -12.90 19.62
C GLN A 146 -1.32 -11.94 18.58
N ILE A 147 -2.55 -12.19 18.14
CA ILE A 147 -3.27 -11.25 17.26
C ILE A 147 -3.57 -9.94 18.00
N GLY A 148 -3.84 -9.99 19.31
CA GLY A 148 -4.01 -8.81 20.16
C GLY A 148 -2.78 -7.92 20.19
N GLU A 149 -1.59 -8.50 20.38
CA GLU A 149 -0.32 -7.78 20.35
C GLU A 149 -0.09 -7.08 19.00
N ALA A 150 -0.39 -7.76 17.89
CA ALA A 150 -0.31 -7.16 16.56
C ALA A 150 -1.30 -5.99 16.37
N ILE A 151 -2.52 -6.10 16.89
CA ILE A 151 -3.50 -5.00 16.87
C ILE A 151 -2.98 -3.79 17.64
N GLU A 152 -2.44 -4.00 18.84
CA GLU A 152 -1.88 -2.92 19.67
C GLU A 152 -0.67 -2.26 19.00
N ALA A 153 0.19 -3.04 18.35
CA ALA A 153 1.31 -2.52 17.56
C ALA A 153 0.82 -1.57 16.46
N ILE A 154 -0.17 -1.99 15.65
CA ILE A 154 -0.74 -1.14 14.60
C ILE A 154 -1.43 0.10 15.18
N ASP A 155 -2.13 -0.04 16.31
CA ASP A 155 -2.83 1.06 16.96
C ASP A 155 -1.87 2.15 17.47
N LYS A 156 -0.70 1.75 17.98
CA LYS A 156 0.37 2.68 18.38
C LYS A 156 0.91 3.46 17.18
N VAL A 157 1.14 2.82 16.04
CA VAL A 157 1.59 3.52 14.81
C VAL A 157 0.54 4.54 14.35
N LEU A 158 -0.75 4.23 14.51
CA LEU A 158 -1.85 5.12 14.15
C LEU A 158 -1.99 6.30 15.12
N SER A 159 -1.80 6.05 16.42
CA SER A 159 -2.04 7.02 17.49
C SER A 159 -0.88 8.01 17.66
N ASP A 160 0.38 7.55 17.56
CA ASP A 160 1.53 8.38 17.92
C ASP A 160 1.93 9.37 16.81
N GLU A 161 1.58 9.14 15.53
CA GLU A 161 2.39 9.71 14.44
C GLU A 161 1.65 10.15 13.16
N CYS A 162 0.32 10.00 13.07
CA CYS A 162 -0.44 10.38 11.87
C CYS A 162 -1.54 11.42 12.18
N SER A 163 -1.16 12.60 12.71
CA SER A 163 -2.09 13.73 12.94
C SER A 163 -2.49 14.49 11.65
N THR A 164 -2.73 13.77 10.56
CA THR A 164 -3.23 14.39 9.31
C THR A 164 -4.74 14.22 9.17
N PRO A 165 -5.48 15.26 8.72
CA PRO A 165 -6.92 15.20 8.50
C PRO A 165 -7.37 14.06 7.57
N LEU A 166 -6.50 13.58 6.68
CA LEU A 166 -6.74 12.45 5.78
C LEU A 166 -6.99 11.10 6.49
N VAL A 167 -6.57 10.95 7.76
CA VAL A 167 -6.81 9.74 8.56
C VAL A 167 -8.25 9.72 9.08
N LEU A 168 -8.85 10.89 9.32
CA LEU A 168 -10.18 11.03 9.93
C LEU A 168 -11.33 10.67 8.97
N ASP A 169 -11.09 10.62 7.66
CA ASP A 169 -12.07 10.22 6.63
C ASP A 169 -12.02 8.70 6.31
N VAL A 170 -11.11 7.95 6.95
CA VAL A 170 -10.90 6.51 6.71
C VAL A 170 -11.95 5.67 7.42
N ASP A 171 -12.44 6.13 8.57
CA ASP A 171 -13.43 5.42 9.39
C ASP A 171 -14.72 5.13 8.60
N GLU A 172 -15.22 6.08 7.78
CA GLU A 172 -16.50 5.91 7.06
C GLU A 172 -16.40 5.03 5.80
N ARG A 173 -15.20 4.86 5.24
CA ARG A 173 -14.98 4.05 4.02
C ARG A 173 -14.58 2.61 4.34
N VAL A 174 -13.82 2.38 5.40
CA VAL A 174 -13.40 1.04 5.81
C VAL A 174 -14.54 0.31 6.53
N ASN A 175 -15.37 1.03 7.31
CA ASN A 175 -16.54 0.44 7.97
C ASN A 175 -17.56 -0.15 6.96
N ARG A 176 -17.67 0.43 5.76
CA ARG A 176 -18.48 -0.13 4.65
C ARG A 176 -17.98 -1.48 4.13
N VAL A 177 -16.68 -1.76 4.21
CA VAL A 177 -16.09 -3.05 3.81
C VAL A 177 -16.22 -4.09 4.93
N ALA A 178 -16.11 -3.65 6.19
CA ALA A 178 -16.31 -4.52 7.36
C ALA A 178 -17.75 -5.03 7.45
N CYS A 179 -18.75 -4.17 7.23
CA CYS A 179 -20.17 -4.56 7.20
C CYS A 179 -20.49 -5.55 6.06
N ALA A 180 -19.72 -5.58 4.98
CA ALA A 180 -19.91 -6.53 3.88
C ALA A 180 -19.39 -7.96 4.20
N THR A 181 -18.76 -8.16 5.37
CA THR A 181 -18.21 -9.46 5.79
C THR A 181 -19.08 -10.21 6.81
N GLU A 182 -20.27 -9.69 7.13
CA GLU A 182 -21.22 -10.31 8.07
C GLU A 182 -22.34 -11.13 7.39
N GLY A 183 -22.17 -11.50 6.11
CA GLY A 183 -23.13 -12.33 5.38
C GLY A 183 -22.56 -13.70 4.98
N ASP A 184 -23.09 -14.74 5.61
CA ASP A 184 -23.05 -16.18 5.27
C ASP A 184 -21.70 -16.90 5.15
N CYS A 185 -21.44 -17.71 6.18
CA CYS A 185 -20.60 -18.90 6.13
C CYS A 185 -21.41 -20.07 5.54
N GLU A 186 -21.30 -20.34 4.24
CA GLU A 186 -21.23 -21.72 3.72
C GLU A 186 -20.88 -21.73 2.23
N ASN A 187 -19.91 -22.58 1.86
CA ASN A 187 -19.36 -22.81 0.52
C ASN A 187 -18.69 -21.62 -0.20
N LYS A 188 -17.36 -21.50 -0.03
CA LYS A 188 -16.50 -20.84 -1.04
C LYS A 188 -15.39 -21.80 -1.52
N PRO A 189 -15.14 -21.89 -2.84
CA PRO A 189 -14.09 -22.74 -3.39
C PRO A 189 -12.70 -22.20 -3.02
N LYS A 190 -11.74 -23.11 -2.88
CA LYS A 190 -10.34 -22.86 -2.52
C LYS A 190 -9.72 -21.73 -3.35
N PRO A 191 -8.89 -20.83 -2.77
CA PRO A 191 -8.21 -19.81 -3.54
C PRO A 191 -7.17 -20.45 -4.48
N GLY A 192 -7.33 -20.21 -5.77
CA GLY A 192 -6.31 -20.50 -6.81
C GLY A 192 -5.14 -19.50 -6.79
N PRO A 193 -4.14 -19.68 -7.67
CA PRO A 193 -2.81 -19.09 -7.51
C PRO A 193 -2.80 -17.56 -7.65
N SER A 194 -1.85 -16.95 -6.94
CA SER A 194 -1.59 -15.54 -6.64
C SER A 194 -2.12 -14.48 -7.62
N LYS A 195 -2.81 -13.48 -7.05
CA LYS A 195 -3.20 -12.25 -7.73
C LYS A 195 -2.17 -11.16 -7.43
N GLU A 196 -1.36 -10.78 -8.41
CA GLU A 196 -0.40 -9.68 -8.28
C GLU A 196 -1.08 -8.37 -7.84
N LEU A 197 -0.42 -7.65 -6.93
CA LEU A 197 -0.81 -6.30 -6.51
C LEU A 197 -0.71 -5.30 -7.69
N PRO A 198 -1.63 -4.33 -7.80
CA PRO A 198 -1.63 -3.35 -8.91
C PRO A 198 -0.35 -2.50 -9.00
N LEU A 199 0.28 -2.20 -7.86
CA LEU A 199 1.59 -1.55 -7.83
C LEU A 199 2.71 -2.45 -8.39
N ARG A 200 2.63 -3.76 -8.17
CA ARG A 200 3.54 -4.76 -8.74
C ARG A 200 3.38 -4.87 -10.26
N ALA A 201 2.16 -4.75 -10.79
CA ALA A 201 1.93 -4.64 -12.23
C ALA A 201 2.59 -3.38 -12.83
N LEU A 202 2.43 -2.22 -12.18
CA LEU A 202 3.09 -0.95 -12.54
C LEU A 202 4.63 -1.02 -12.50
N LEU A 203 5.17 -1.79 -11.56
CA LEU A 203 6.62 -1.96 -11.37
C LEU A 203 7.22 -3.02 -12.31
N ASN A 204 6.54 -4.14 -12.52
CA ASN A 204 6.97 -5.26 -13.38
C ASN A 204 6.90 -4.91 -14.88
N ARG A 205 5.94 -4.08 -15.30
CA ARG A 205 5.84 -3.67 -16.71
C ARG A 205 6.95 -2.72 -17.15
N SER A 206 7.54 -1.95 -16.20
CA SER A 206 8.77 -1.19 -16.47
C SER A 206 10.03 -2.06 -16.60
N ALA A 207 10.03 -3.30 -16.08
CA ALA A 207 11.16 -4.22 -16.15
C ALA A 207 11.09 -5.18 -17.37
N MET A 208 9.90 -5.42 -17.91
CA MET A 208 9.69 -6.29 -19.09
C MET A 208 9.97 -5.58 -20.43
N ASP A 209 9.85 -4.25 -20.50
CA ASP A 209 10.06 -3.46 -21.74
C ASP A 209 11.53 -3.13 -22.06
N LEU A 210 12.51 -3.83 -21.46
CA LEU A 210 13.92 -3.78 -21.90
C LEU A 210 14.51 -5.16 -22.24
N ARG A 211 13.68 -6.19 -22.34
CA ARG A 211 14.12 -7.51 -22.82
C ARG A 211 13.67 -7.88 -24.24
N ASN A 212 12.97 -6.98 -24.96
CA ASN A 212 12.44 -7.32 -26.28
C ASN A 212 12.84 -6.40 -27.45
N GLU A 213 13.89 -5.58 -27.30
CA GLU A 213 14.50 -4.83 -28.43
C GLU A 213 15.98 -5.16 -28.64
N ARG A 214 16.35 -6.44 -28.51
CA ARG A 214 17.66 -6.94 -29.00
C ARG A 214 17.56 -8.33 -29.63
N MET A 215 16.59 -8.50 -30.52
CA MET A 215 16.55 -9.57 -31.52
C MET A 215 15.80 -9.05 -32.76
N GLN A 216 16.32 -8.00 -33.37
CA GLN A 216 16.14 -7.65 -34.79
C GLN A 216 17.26 -6.68 -35.17
N ASP A 217 18.45 -7.24 -35.24
CA ASP A 217 19.49 -7.02 -36.27
C ASP A 217 20.46 -8.22 -36.19
#